data_AF-A0A4Q4UDE9-F1
#
_entry.id   AF-A0A4Q4UDE9-F1
#
_cell.length_a   1.000
_cell.length_b   1.000
_cell.length_c   1.000
_cell.angle_alpha   90.00
_cell.angle_beta   90.00
_cell.angle_gamma   90.00
#
_symmetry.space_group_name_H-M   'P 1'
#
loop_
_entity.id
_entity.type
_entity.pdbx_description
1 polymer ?
#
loop_
_entity_poly.entity_id
_entity_poly.type
_entity_poly.pdbx_seq_one_letter_code
_entity_poly.pdbx_strand_id
1 'polypeptide(L)'
;MICRRCLQRAPGLARDLSKPPSAIRLRGPLRPFSQTIAPRSSSPAPPLGTPLADGGADPKPAAAALSSCPEGTVLTGLNYFKNKADPVAMVDDAYPEWLWRCLDVQKRADEQDADDAGDEFSKSKKQRRLAAKRQRALEARLLAEGNLEALAPKIPLQQQSVNLPANEAGTVEGAVAAAAAREELRRAMRRERKAKIKESNYLKSM
;
A
#
# COMPACT_ATOMS: atom_id res chain seq x y z
N MET A 1 35.88 4.73 -32.39
CA MET A 1 37.09 4.78 -31.53
C MET A 1 36.90 5.87 -30.49
N ILE A 2 36.69 5.51 -29.23
CA ILE A 2 36.34 6.44 -28.15
C ILE A 2 37.61 6.65 -27.28
N CYS A 3 38.05 7.90 -27.18
CA CYS A 3 39.38 8.28 -26.68
C CYS A 3 39.47 8.17 -25.14
N ARG A 4 40.44 7.38 -24.64
CA ARG A 4 40.69 7.11 -23.21
C ARG A 4 41.26 8.28 -22.40
N ARG A 5 41.44 9.46 -23.01
CA ARG A 5 42.13 10.62 -22.40
C ARG A 5 41.21 11.68 -21.77
N CYS A 6 39.89 11.51 -21.86
CA CYS A 6 38.92 12.48 -21.31
C CYS A 6 38.42 12.15 -19.89
N LEU A 7 38.84 11.03 -19.27
CA LEU A 7 38.35 10.59 -17.96
C LEU A 7 39.29 10.93 -16.77
N GLN A 8 40.37 11.67 -16.98
CA GLN A 8 41.40 11.86 -15.93
C GLN A 8 41.68 13.33 -15.57
N ARG A 9 40.73 14.26 -15.70
CA ARG A 9 40.99 15.64 -15.24
C ARG A 9 39.76 16.39 -14.72
N ALA A 10 39.47 16.23 -13.42
CA ALA A 10 39.11 17.32 -12.53
C ALA A 10 39.13 16.85 -11.04
N PRO A 11 39.82 17.56 -10.13
CA PRO A 11 39.99 17.18 -8.73
C PRO A 11 39.03 17.90 -7.77
N GLY A 12 38.74 17.22 -6.65
CA GLY A 12 38.82 17.79 -5.30
C GLY A 12 37.77 18.81 -4.85
N LEU A 13 36.74 18.33 -4.16
CA LEU A 13 36.17 19.03 -3.00
C LEU A 13 36.03 18.03 -1.85
N ALA A 14 37.03 18.03 -0.96
CA ALA A 14 36.92 17.41 0.34
C ALA A 14 35.88 18.19 1.16
N ARG A 15 34.85 17.51 1.66
CA ARG A 15 33.98 18.05 2.73
C ARG A 15 34.33 17.32 4.01
N ASP A 16 34.94 18.05 4.93
CA ASP A 16 35.11 17.68 6.33
C ASP A 16 33.76 17.31 6.94
N LEU A 17 33.64 16.06 7.40
CA LEU A 17 32.54 15.55 8.21
C LEU A 17 33.05 15.39 9.65
N SER A 18 33.39 16.51 10.30
CA SER A 18 33.61 16.54 11.74
C SER A 18 32.64 17.51 12.43
N LYS A 19 31.37 17.12 12.57
CA LYS A 19 30.53 17.62 13.67
C LYS A 19 29.26 16.78 13.87
N PRO A 20 28.98 16.31 15.10
CA PRO A 20 27.70 15.67 15.42
C PRO A 20 26.59 16.75 15.57
N PRO A 21 25.34 16.44 15.19
CA PRO A 21 24.23 17.36 15.43
C PRO A 21 23.83 17.37 16.91
N SER A 22 23.83 18.56 17.51
CA SER A 22 23.30 18.82 18.86
C SER A 22 21.80 18.56 18.92
N ALA A 23 21.37 17.68 19.84
CA ALA A 23 19.98 17.40 20.13
C ALA A 23 19.34 18.57 20.89
N ILE A 24 18.47 19.33 20.22
CA ILE A 24 17.59 20.30 20.88
C ILE A 24 16.33 19.56 21.34
N ARG A 25 16.22 19.32 22.66
CA ARG A 25 14.99 18.87 23.32
C ARG A 25 14.15 20.11 23.67
N LEU A 26 13.09 20.38 22.92
CA LEU A 26 12.04 21.30 23.35
C LEU A 26 10.96 20.52 24.12
N ARG A 27 10.90 20.77 25.43
CA ARG A 27 9.93 20.20 26.37
C ARG A 27 8.80 21.23 26.52
N GLY A 28 7.70 21.04 25.80
CA GLY A 28 6.49 21.86 25.94
C GLY A 28 5.58 21.33 27.07
N PRO A 29 4.88 22.19 27.83
CA PRO A 29 4.03 21.76 28.94
C PRO A 29 2.70 21.17 28.45
N LEU A 30 2.34 20.00 28.99
CA LEU A 30 1.03 19.37 28.81
C LEU A 30 -0.03 20.14 29.61
N ARG A 31 -1.06 20.64 28.93
CA ARG A 31 -2.27 21.19 29.56
C ARG A 31 -3.22 20.04 29.94
N PRO A 32 -3.70 19.94 31.18
CA PRO A 32 -4.77 19.00 31.51
C PRO A 32 -6.12 19.56 31.04
N PHE A 33 -6.85 18.77 30.24
CA PHE A 33 -8.23 19.03 29.86
C PHE A 33 -9.13 18.59 31.02
N SER A 34 -9.64 19.54 31.80
CA SER A 34 -10.70 19.29 32.79
C SER A 34 -12.05 19.58 32.13
N GLN A 35 -12.85 18.55 31.88
CA GLN A 35 -14.25 18.69 31.51
C GLN A 35 -15.11 18.37 32.74
N THR A 36 -15.64 19.41 33.37
CA THR A 36 -16.69 19.30 34.39
C THR A 36 -18.03 19.07 33.68
N ILE A 37 -18.58 17.86 33.81
CA ILE A 37 -19.95 17.57 33.40
C ILE A 37 -20.88 18.02 34.52
N ALA A 38 -21.66 19.07 34.27
CA ALA A 38 -22.75 19.47 35.15
C ALA A 38 -23.99 18.60 34.87
N PRO A 39 -24.58 17.91 35.87
CA PRO A 39 -25.84 17.21 35.67
C PRO A 39 -27.00 18.24 35.68
N ARG A 40 -27.72 18.33 34.56
CA ARG A 40 -28.96 19.11 34.49
C ARG A 40 -30.10 18.32 35.12
N SER A 41 -30.67 18.95 36.15
CA SER A 41 -31.85 18.56 36.92
C SER A 41 -33.09 18.34 36.05
N SER A 42 -33.88 17.35 36.46
CA SER A 42 -35.17 16.92 35.91
C SER A 42 -36.33 17.87 36.25
N SER A 43 -37.12 18.26 35.24
CA SER A 43 -38.54 18.63 35.41
C SER A 43 -39.32 18.59 34.08
N PRO A 44 -40.66 18.45 34.13
CA PRO A 44 -41.43 17.64 33.19
C PRO A 44 -42.01 18.41 31.98
N ALA A 45 -42.42 17.63 30.99
CA ALA A 45 -42.89 18.02 29.66
C ALA A 45 -44.21 18.82 29.61
N PRO A 46 -44.43 19.62 28.54
CA PRO A 46 -45.75 19.85 27.97
C PRO A 46 -45.93 19.01 26.67
N PRO A 47 -47.13 18.47 26.40
CA PRO A 47 -47.40 17.72 25.18
C PRO A 47 -47.75 18.68 24.04
N LEU A 48 -46.99 18.64 22.95
CA LEU A 48 -47.33 19.36 21.72
C LEU A 48 -47.39 18.37 20.55
N GLY A 49 -48.57 18.34 19.93
CA GLY A 49 -49.02 17.30 19.02
C GLY A 49 -48.29 17.23 17.68
N THR A 50 -48.36 16.03 17.11
CA THR A 50 -48.03 15.67 15.72
C THR A 50 -48.78 16.55 14.72
N PRO A 51 -48.06 17.11 13.74
CA PRO A 51 -48.46 16.86 12.35
C PRO A 51 -47.39 16.06 11.60
N LEU A 52 -47.85 14.91 11.11
CA LEU A 52 -47.27 14.09 10.06
C LEU A 52 -46.98 14.96 8.83
N ALA A 53 -45.71 15.10 8.44
CA ALA A 53 -45.31 15.49 7.10
C ALA A 53 -43.97 14.82 6.77
N ASP A 54 -44.02 14.03 5.70
CA ASP A 54 -43.03 13.10 5.18
C ASP A 54 -41.65 13.71 4.88
N GLY A 55 -40.65 12.82 4.92
CA GLY A 55 -39.58 12.86 3.92
C GLY A 55 -38.24 13.37 4.41
N GLY A 56 -37.68 12.74 5.43
CA GLY A 56 -36.24 12.76 5.67
C GLY A 56 -35.50 12.28 4.42
N ALA A 57 -34.80 13.19 3.75
CA ALA A 57 -33.76 12.84 2.80
C ALA A 57 -32.51 12.44 3.59
N ASP A 58 -32.51 11.21 4.10
CA ASP A 58 -31.28 10.52 4.44
C ASP A 58 -30.41 10.44 3.17
N PRO A 59 -29.12 10.85 3.21
CA PRO A 59 -28.20 10.52 2.14
C PRO A 59 -28.00 9.01 2.17
N LYS A 60 -28.76 8.32 1.31
CA LYS A 60 -28.45 6.96 0.86
C LYS A 60 -26.96 6.92 0.52
N PRO A 61 -26.16 5.97 1.03
CA PRO A 61 -24.77 5.85 0.61
C PRO A 61 -24.81 5.54 -0.89
N ALA A 62 -24.57 6.55 -1.71
CA ALA A 62 -24.24 6.35 -3.11
C ALA A 62 -23.09 5.35 -3.10
N ALA A 63 -23.25 4.28 -3.90
CA ALA A 63 -22.17 3.32 -4.13
C ALA A 63 -20.87 4.10 -4.28
N ALA A 64 -19.89 3.79 -3.43
CA ALA A 64 -18.67 4.58 -3.30
C ALA A 64 -18.16 4.95 -4.69
N ALA A 65 -18.19 6.25 -5.03
CA ALA A 65 -17.72 6.72 -6.32
C ALA A 65 -16.29 6.22 -6.52
N LEU A 66 -16.02 5.63 -7.69
CA LEU A 66 -14.72 5.02 -8.01
C LEU A 66 -13.60 6.06 -7.95
N SER A 67 -13.90 7.29 -8.35
CA SER A 67 -13.00 8.43 -8.25
C SER A 67 -13.41 9.40 -7.14
N SER A 68 -12.41 10.10 -6.60
CA SER A 68 -12.61 11.21 -5.66
C SER A 68 -12.89 12.55 -6.36
N CYS A 69 -12.66 12.63 -7.67
CA CYS A 69 -12.77 13.86 -8.45
C CYS A 69 -13.99 13.77 -9.37
N PRO A 70 -15.08 14.51 -9.10
CA PRO A 70 -16.26 14.45 -9.94
C PRO A 70 -15.97 15.00 -11.35
N GLU A 71 -16.82 14.62 -12.30
CA GLU A 71 -16.79 15.15 -13.67
C GLU A 71 -16.78 16.68 -13.70
N GLY A 72 -16.05 17.28 -14.65
CA GLY A 72 -15.97 18.73 -14.79
C GLY A 72 -14.99 19.41 -13.82
N THR A 73 -14.31 18.68 -12.94
CA THR A 73 -13.28 19.25 -12.05
C THR A 73 -12.08 19.74 -12.86
N VAL A 74 -11.75 21.03 -12.76
CA VAL A 74 -10.55 21.61 -13.38
C VAL A 74 -9.32 21.19 -12.58
N LEU A 75 -8.39 20.47 -13.20
CA LEU A 75 -7.16 20.01 -12.56
C LEU A 75 -6.10 21.12 -12.62
N THR A 76 -6.02 21.90 -11.54
CA THR A 76 -5.20 23.11 -11.48
C THR A 76 -3.69 22.80 -11.55
N GLY A 77 -2.97 23.60 -12.33
CA GLY A 77 -1.49 23.56 -12.35
C GLY A 77 -0.87 22.42 -13.14
N LEU A 78 -1.66 21.71 -13.98
CA LEU A 78 -1.13 20.70 -14.90
C LEU A 78 -0.68 21.29 -16.23
N ASN A 79 -1.33 22.36 -16.70
CA ASN A 79 -0.96 22.97 -17.97
C ASN A 79 0.25 23.91 -17.83
N TYR A 80 1.30 23.64 -18.59
CA TYR A 80 2.49 24.48 -18.70
C TYR A 80 2.54 25.31 -19.99
N PHE A 81 1.53 25.19 -20.88
CA PHE A 81 1.46 25.95 -22.13
C PHE A 81 0.69 27.26 -21.95
N LYS A 82 1.22 28.34 -22.53
CA LYS A 82 0.63 29.69 -22.42
C LYS A 82 -0.75 29.86 -23.07
N ASN A 83 -1.08 29.04 -24.08
CA ASN A 83 -2.28 29.18 -24.90
C ASN A 83 -3.29 28.04 -24.71
N LYS A 84 -3.18 27.30 -23.61
CA LYS A 84 -4.10 26.20 -23.30
C LYS A 84 -4.71 26.44 -21.92
N ALA A 85 -5.88 25.88 -21.69
CA ALA A 85 -6.49 25.82 -20.36
C ALA A 85 -5.99 24.59 -19.60
N ASP A 86 -6.17 24.58 -18.28
CA ASP A 86 -5.96 23.39 -17.48
C ASP A 86 -6.93 22.27 -17.92
N PRO A 87 -6.46 21.00 -17.91
CA PRO A 87 -7.31 19.88 -18.30
C PRO A 87 -8.46 19.71 -17.32
N VAL A 88 -9.64 19.43 -17.87
CA VAL A 88 -10.87 19.19 -17.10
C VAL A 88 -11.08 17.69 -16.98
N ALA A 89 -11.40 17.24 -15.77
CA ALA A 89 -11.70 15.84 -15.51
C ALA A 89 -12.96 15.39 -16.28
N MET A 90 -12.82 14.32 -17.06
CA MET A 90 -13.92 13.64 -17.75
C MET A 90 -14.66 12.69 -16.79
N VAL A 91 -15.71 12.03 -17.29
CA VAL A 91 -16.45 10.96 -16.59
C VAL A 91 -15.53 9.77 -16.32
N ASP A 92 -15.71 9.10 -15.18
CA ASP A 92 -14.93 7.91 -14.77
C ASP A 92 -14.86 6.81 -15.85
N ASP A 93 -15.97 6.58 -16.57
CA ASP A 93 -16.08 5.56 -17.62
C ASP A 93 -15.28 5.90 -18.89
N ALA A 94 -15.00 7.20 -19.11
CA ALA A 94 -14.23 7.64 -20.26
C ALA A 94 -12.72 7.44 -20.04
N TYR A 95 -12.30 7.15 -18.81
CA TYR A 95 -10.93 6.79 -18.52
C TYR A 95 -10.69 5.29 -18.74
N PRO A 96 -9.49 4.90 -19.20
CA PRO A 96 -9.13 3.51 -19.30
C PRO A 96 -9.17 2.78 -17.96
N GLU A 97 -9.63 1.53 -17.95
CA GLU A 97 -9.77 0.72 -16.73
C GLU A 97 -8.44 0.48 -15.99
N TRP A 98 -7.30 0.51 -16.68
CA TRP A 98 -5.99 0.33 -16.05
C TRP A 98 -5.65 1.43 -15.05
N LEU A 99 -6.25 2.63 -15.16
CA LEU A 99 -6.06 3.74 -14.23
C LEU A 99 -6.44 3.33 -12.80
N TRP A 100 -7.56 2.62 -12.67
CA TRP A 100 -8.08 2.18 -11.38
C TRP A 100 -7.25 1.05 -10.75
N ARG A 101 -6.50 0.32 -11.57
CA ARG A 101 -5.57 -0.74 -11.13
C ARG A 101 -4.17 -0.22 -10.79
N CYS A 102 -3.85 1.04 -11.09
CA CYS A 102 -2.53 1.60 -10.81
C CYS A 102 -2.17 1.58 -9.31
N LEU A 103 -3.14 1.77 -8.42
CA LEU A 103 -2.93 1.78 -6.97
C LEU A 103 -2.72 0.38 -6.37
N ASP A 104 -3.00 -0.69 -7.11
CA ASP A 104 -2.81 -2.05 -6.61
C ASP A 104 -1.33 -2.40 -6.39
N VAL A 105 -0.39 -1.66 -7.01
CA VAL A 105 1.04 -1.80 -6.70
C VAL A 105 1.39 -1.33 -5.29
N GLN A 106 0.68 -0.33 -4.76
CA GLN A 106 0.87 0.17 -3.39
C GLN A 106 0.28 -0.82 -2.40
N LYS A 107 -0.98 -1.25 -2.63
CA LYS A 107 -1.62 -2.28 -1.80
C LYS A 107 -0.78 -3.55 -1.70
N ARG A 108 -0.23 -4.02 -2.82
CA ARG A 108 0.66 -5.19 -2.84
C ARG A 108 1.97 -4.97 -2.09
N ALA A 109 2.49 -3.74 -2.05
CA ALA A 109 3.67 -3.41 -1.26
C ALA A 109 3.31 -3.41 0.24
N ASP A 110 2.19 -2.78 0.61
CA ASP A 110 1.71 -2.73 2.00
C ASP A 110 1.36 -4.14 2.54
N GLU A 111 0.73 -4.99 1.73
CA GLU A 111 0.47 -6.39 2.05
C GLU A 111 1.77 -7.19 2.22
N GLN A 112 2.76 -6.97 1.34
CA GLN A 112 4.06 -7.64 1.45
C GLN A 112 4.88 -7.19 2.66
N ASP A 113 4.83 -5.91 3.01
CA ASP A 113 5.47 -5.39 4.21
C ASP A 113 4.74 -5.85 5.48
N ALA A 114 3.42 -6.09 5.42
CA ALA A 114 2.64 -6.65 6.51
C ALA A 114 2.89 -8.15 6.75
N ASP A 115 3.19 -8.90 5.68
CA ASP A 115 3.57 -10.32 5.71
C ASP A 115 5.06 -10.54 6.03
N ASP A 116 5.90 -9.50 5.89
CA ASP A 116 7.30 -9.56 6.33
C ASP A 116 7.34 -9.66 7.87
N ALA A 117 7.78 -10.81 8.36
CA ALA A 117 7.83 -11.17 9.79
C ALA A 117 8.58 -10.15 10.67
N GLY A 118 9.33 -9.20 10.07
CA GLY A 118 10.00 -8.10 10.77
C GLY A 118 9.07 -7.09 11.45
N ASP A 119 7.82 -6.90 10.97
CA ASP A 119 6.90 -5.90 11.53
C ASP A 119 6.11 -6.38 12.76
N GLU A 120 6.17 -7.68 13.09
CA GLU A 120 5.58 -8.14 14.35
C GLU A 120 6.23 -7.45 15.55
N PHE A 121 7.51 -7.12 15.50
CA PHE A 121 8.22 -6.52 16.63
C PHE A 121 7.89 -5.03 16.85
N SER A 122 7.52 -4.29 15.81
CA SER A 122 7.13 -2.87 15.86
C SER A 122 5.74 -2.65 16.47
N LYS A 123 4.90 -3.70 16.50
CA LYS A 123 3.56 -3.68 17.08
C LYS A 123 3.59 -3.75 18.61
N SER A 124 2.56 -3.18 19.25
CA SER A 124 2.42 -3.22 20.72
C SER A 124 2.38 -4.67 21.23
N LYS A 125 2.98 -4.96 22.40
CA LYS A 125 3.04 -6.31 23.01
C LYS A 125 1.67 -7.02 23.04
N LYS A 126 0.57 -6.26 23.23
CA LYS A 126 -0.81 -6.77 23.21
C LYS A 126 -1.25 -7.22 21.81
N GLN A 127 -0.89 -6.45 20.77
CA GLN A 127 -1.19 -6.78 19.38
C GLN A 127 -0.45 -8.06 18.95
N ARG A 128 0.81 -8.23 19.34
CA ARG A 128 1.59 -9.46 19.08
C ARG A 128 0.93 -10.70 19.68
N ARG A 129 0.51 -10.62 20.94
CA ARG A 129 -0.19 -11.72 21.62
C ARG A 129 -1.51 -12.07 20.94
N LEU A 130 -2.25 -11.06 20.49
CA LEU A 130 -3.52 -11.28 19.80
C LEU A 130 -3.30 -11.89 18.40
N ALA A 131 -2.31 -11.42 17.66
CA ALA A 131 -1.92 -11.97 16.36
C ALA A 131 -1.48 -13.43 16.50
N ALA A 132 -0.56 -13.73 17.43
CA ALA A 132 -0.11 -15.09 17.71
C ALA A 132 -1.27 -16.01 18.16
N LYS A 133 -2.22 -15.51 18.97
CA LYS A 133 -3.41 -16.27 19.35
C LYS A 133 -4.31 -16.57 18.14
N ARG A 134 -4.46 -15.60 17.22
CA ARG A 134 -5.24 -15.77 15.98
C ARG A 134 -4.56 -16.77 15.02
N GLN A 135 -3.25 -16.66 14.79
CA GLN A 135 -2.48 -17.60 13.97
C GLN A 135 -2.62 -19.04 14.50
N ARG A 136 -2.38 -19.27 15.80
CA ARG A 136 -2.56 -20.59 16.43
C ARG A 136 -3.98 -21.13 16.29
N ALA A 137 -4.99 -20.27 16.40
CA ALA A 137 -6.38 -20.68 16.23
C ALA A 137 -6.71 -21.05 14.78
N LEU A 138 -6.14 -20.36 13.80
CA LEU A 138 -6.27 -20.69 12.37
C LEU A 138 -5.55 -22.00 12.04
N GLU A 139 -4.32 -22.18 12.51
CA GLU A 139 -3.56 -23.43 12.37
C GLU A 139 -4.30 -24.61 12.98
N ALA A 140 -4.82 -24.47 14.21
CA ALA A 140 -5.61 -25.51 14.87
C ALA A 140 -6.89 -25.85 14.09
N ARG A 141 -7.53 -24.86 13.45
CA ARG A 141 -8.70 -25.10 12.58
C ARG A 141 -8.31 -25.85 11.31
N LEU A 142 -7.26 -25.42 10.62
CA LEU A 142 -6.77 -26.08 9.40
C LEU A 142 -6.33 -27.54 9.68
N LEU A 143 -5.70 -27.78 10.84
CA LEU A 143 -5.36 -29.12 11.31
C LEU A 143 -6.60 -29.96 11.64
N ALA A 144 -7.62 -29.37 12.28
CA ALA A 144 -8.87 -30.06 12.59
C ALA A 144 -9.71 -30.39 11.34
N GLU A 145 -9.67 -29.53 10.32
CA GLU A 145 -10.28 -29.75 9.01
C GLU A 145 -9.53 -30.82 8.18
N GLY A 146 -8.38 -31.31 8.66
CA GLY A 146 -7.58 -32.34 7.99
C GLY A 146 -6.87 -31.84 6.72
N ASN A 147 -6.83 -30.53 6.47
CA ASN A 147 -6.20 -29.94 5.30
C ASN A 147 -4.69 -29.74 5.54
N LEU A 148 -3.96 -30.86 5.58
CA LEU A 148 -2.51 -30.87 5.79
C LEU A 148 -1.75 -30.19 4.63
N GLU A 149 -2.30 -30.23 3.41
CA GLU A 149 -1.74 -29.57 2.23
C GLU A 149 -1.73 -28.04 2.36
N ALA A 150 -2.77 -27.46 2.96
CA ALA A 150 -2.82 -26.01 3.19
C ALA A 150 -1.81 -25.52 4.24
N LEU A 151 -1.29 -26.40 5.08
CA LEU A 151 -0.26 -26.08 6.08
C LEU A 151 1.17 -26.25 5.53
N ALA A 152 1.33 -26.87 4.36
CA ALA A 152 2.63 -27.04 3.73
C ALA A 152 3.26 -25.65 3.39
N PRO A 153 4.59 -25.49 3.54
CA PRO A 153 5.24 -24.23 3.22
C PRO A 153 5.05 -23.90 1.74
N LYS A 154 4.52 -22.72 1.44
CA LYS A 154 4.32 -22.25 0.07
C LYS A 154 5.67 -21.99 -0.59
N ILE A 155 6.09 -22.91 -1.45
CA ILE A 155 7.33 -22.79 -2.22
C ILE A 155 7.18 -21.59 -3.19
N PRO A 156 8.06 -20.57 -3.12
CA PRO A 156 8.04 -19.43 -4.04
C PRO A 156 8.22 -19.88 -5.50
N LEU A 157 7.59 -19.16 -6.43
CA LEU A 157 7.59 -19.52 -7.87
C LEU A 157 9.00 -19.75 -8.45
N GLN A 158 9.99 -18.96 -8.02
CA GLN A 158 11.36 -19.09 -8.51
C GLN A 158 12.12 -20.34 -8.02
N GLN A 159 11.63 -21.01 -6.97
CA GLN A 159 12.24 -22.21 -6.39
C GLN A 159 11.52 -23.49 -6.85
N GLN A 160 10.41 -23.34 -7.58
CA GLN A 160 9.66 -24.47 -8.14
C GLN A 160 10.38 -25.02 -9.38
N SER A 161 10.35 -26.34 -9.53
CA SER A 161 10.83 -27.07 -10.72
C SER A 161 9.70 -27.52 -11.65
N VAL A 162 8.45 -27.09 -11.37
CA VAL A 162 7.29 -27.41 -12.18
C VAL A 162 7.39 -26.71 -13.54
N ASN A 163 7.02 -27.41 -14.60
CA ASN A 163 7.02 -26.86 -15.95
C ASN A 163 6.06 -25.66 -16.05
N LEU A 164 6.54 -24.58 -16.66
CA LEU A 164 5.67 -23.46 -17.01
C LEU A 164 4.68 -23.89 -18.10
N PRO A 165 3.48 -23.29 -18.14
CA PRO A 165 2.50 -23.58 -19.18
C PRO A 165 3.11 -23.32 -20.56
N ALA A 166 3.12 -24.37 -21.39
CA ALA A 166 3.55 -24.31 -22.78
C ALA A 166 2.32 -24.30 -23.70
N ASN A 167 2.40 -23.58 -24.81
CA ASN A 167 1.30 -23.48 -25.79
C ASN A 167 1.33 -24.66 -26.78
N GLU A 168 1.22 -25.89 -26.28
CA GLU A 168 1.27 -27.10 -27.11
C GLU A 168 0.11 -27.14 -28.12
N ALA A 169 -1.05 -26.57 -27.75
CA ALA A 169 -2.24 -26.52 -28.60
C ALA A 169 -2.19 -25.41 -29.68
N GLY A 170 -1.14 -24.59 -29.74
CA GLY A 170 -0.98 -23.53 -30.74
C GLY A 170 -2.02 -22.40 -30.66
N THR A 171 -2.76 -22.29 -29.56
CA THR A 171 -3.83 -21.30 -29.36
C THR A 171 -3.28 -19.92 -28.99
N VAL A 172 -3.96 -18.83 -29.37
CA VAL A 172 -3.54 -17.47 -28.99
C VAL A 172 -3.62 -17.29 -27.47
N GLU A 173 -4.68 -17.79 -26.83
CA GLU A 173 -4.87 -17.71 -25.38
C GLU A 173 -3.76 -18.46 -24.62
N GLY A 174 -3.40 -19.66 -25.08
CA GLY A 174 -2.28 -20.43 -24.52
C GLY A 174 -0.95 -19.70 -24.66
N ALA A 175 -0.73 -18.98 -25.77
CA ALA A 175 0.48 -18.16 -25.95
C ALA A 175 0.53 -17.00 -24.96
N VAL A 176 -0.59 -16.30 -24.74
CA VAL A 176 -0.68 -15.18 -23.79
C VAL A 176 -0.49 -15.68 -22.36
N ALA A 177 -1.11 -16.79 -21.97
CA ALA A 177 -0.95 -17.39 -20.65
C ALA A 177 0.49 -17.83 -20.40
N ALA A 178 1.13 -18.48 -21.38
CA ALA A 178 2.53 -18.88 -21.30
C ALA A 178 3.47 -17.66 -21.15
N ALA A 179 3.20 -16.57 -21.89
CA ALA A 179 3.97 -15.33 -21.77
C ALA A 179 3.79 -14.69 -20.38
N ALA A 180 2.56 -14.67 -19.85
CA ALA A 180 2.28 -14.12 -18.52
C ALA A 180 2.99 -14.90 -17.41
N ALA A 181 2.97 -16.24 -17.43
CA ALA A 181 3.66 -17.07 -16.45
C ALA A 181 5.19 -16.87 -16.47
N ARG A 182 5.78 -16.71 -17.67
CA ARG A 182 7.21 -16.40 -17.83
C ARG A 182 7.57 -15.02 -17.28
N GLU A 183 6.73 -14.02 -17.52
CA GLU A 183 6.90 -12.68 -16.97
C GLU A 183 6.76 -12.65 -15.44
N GLU A 184 5.85 -13.45 -14.89
CA GLU A 184 5.70 -13.61 -13.43
C GLU A 184 6.97 -14.19 -12.80
N LEU A 185 7.52 -15.27 -13.37
CA LEU A 185 8.80 -15.83 -12.93
C LEU A 185 9.94 -14.81 -13.01
N ARG A 186 10.03 -14.05 -14.11
CA ARG A 186 11.04 -12.99 -14.27
C ARG A 186 10.91 -11.90 -13.21
N ARG A 187 9.68 -11.51 -12.86
CA ARG A 187 9.39 -10.53 -11.79
C ARG A 187 9.80 -11.08 -10.42
N ALA A 188 9.49 -12.34 -10.14
CA ALA A 188 9.87 -13.03 -8.91
C ALA A 188 11.40 -13.09 -8.74
N MET A 189 12.12 -13.56 -9.77
CA MET A 189 13.59 -13.57 -9.83
C MET A 189 14.21 -12.17 -9.68
N ARG A 190 13.55 -11.13 -10.18
CA ARG A 190 14.01 -9.74 -10.00
C ARG A 190 13.87 -9.27 -8.55
N ARG A 191 12.81 -9.66 -7.85
CA ARG A 191 12.60 -9.31 -6.44
C ARG A 191 13.69 -9.93 -5.56
N GLU A 192 13.96 -11.22 -5.73
CA GLU A 192 15.03 -11.91 -4.98
C GLU A 192 16.41 -11.30 -5.27
N ARG A 193 16.74 -11.02 -6.54
CA ARG A 193 18.00 -10.35 -6.88
C ARG A 193 18.11 -8.97 -6.23
N LYS A 194 17.03 -8.18 -6.17
CA LYS A 194 17.03 -6.89 -5.46
C LYS A 194 17.28 -7.07 -3.96
N ALA A 195 16.65 -8.05 -3.32
CA ALA A 195 16.87 -8.35 -1.91
C ALA A 195 18.32 -8.75 -1.64
N LYS A 196 18.86 -9.68 -2.43
CA LYS A 196 20.27 -10.11 -2.35
C LYS A 196 21.26 -8.96 -2.56
N ILE A 197 21.00 -8.06 -3.50
CA ILE A 197 21.83 -6.87 -3.70
C ILE A 197 21.78 -5.98 -2.46
N LYS A 198 20.59 -5.71 -1.90
CA LYS A 198 20.45 -4.89 -0.67
C LYS A 198 21.19 -5.51 0.51
N GLU A 199 21.02 -6.80 0.74
CA GLU A 199 21.73 -7.55 1.80
C GLU A 199 23.24 -7.49 1.61
N SER A 200 23.73 -7.79 0.41
CA SER A 200 25.17 -7.76 0.11
C SER A 200 25.77 -6.36 0.27
N ASN A 201 25.05 -5.31 -0.13
CA ASN A 201 25.48 -3.93 0.06
C ASN A 201 25.50 -3.56 1.54
N TYR A 202 24.47 -3.95 2.30
CA TYR A 202 24.39 -3.70 3.74
C TYR A 202 25.57 -4.35 4.46
N LEU A 203 25.78 -5.66 4.26
CA LEU A 203 26.87 -6.42 4.88
C LEU A 203 28.26 -5.94 4.44
N LYS A 204 28.41 -5.41 3.23
CA LYS A 204 29.67 -4.84 2.75
C LYS A 204 29.99 -3.47 3.36
N SER A 205 28.96 -2.71 3.74
CA SER A 205 29.10 -1.39 4.35
C SER A 205 29.13 -1.41 5.89
N MET A 206 28.92 -2.58 6.49
CA MET A 206 28.93 -2.82 7.93
C MET A 206 30.35 -3.18 8.39
#